data_AF-A0A350UJM3-F1
#
_entry.id   AF-A0A350UJM3-F1
#
_cell.length_a   1.000
_cell.length_b   1.000
_cell.length_c   1.000
_cell.angle_alpha   90.00
_cell.angle_beta   90.00
_cell.angle_gamma   90.00
#
_symmetry.space_group_name_H-M   'P 1'
#
loop_
_entity.id
_entity.type
_entity.pdbx_description
1 polymer ?
#
loop_
_entity_poly.entity_id
_entity_poly.type
_entity_poly.pdbx_seq_one_letter_code
_entity_poly.pdbx_strand_id
1 'polypeptide(L)'
;MRHVLFAVLLALTLGAAPRPITPLFQKIFIDHGASETAAFADINRDGKLDLVSGDAWYQAPNWQRRPFREIGFENQYVDNFSDLALDVDNDGWTDIAGCSWFARKLAWWKNPGKAAGPWKETVIESGFPIEFCFLVDLNNDGRALEILPQFGNAKAPLKWYEIKNGAFTAHTAAPNSFGHGIGAGDINGDGRTDILTPKGWLEAPADPRSPNWIPHKTWDLGSTGFMHVLDLNGDGRPDILTSLAHDFGIFWLEQPADPRTGEWKRHLIDDSWSQAHALTLTDLRGGKATGLLTGKRYMAHNGKDPGERDPLGVYWYELLPGPRPQWVRHILDYSTRTGGGMQLPVADLNGDGRPDFAAPGKSGLFLFLSQSPLGVPKP
;
A
#
# COMPACT_ATOMS: atom_id res chain seq x y z
N MET A 1 14.87 -66.23 -34.58
CA MET A 1 13.87 -65.26 -34.10
C MET A 1 14.62 -64.03 -33.58
N ARG A 2 14.51 -62.88 -34.25
CA ARG A 2 15.09 -61.61 -33.81
C ARG A 2 14.00 -60.84 -33.06
N HIS A 3 14.19 -60.60 -31.77
CA HIS A 3 13.31 -59.74 -30.98
C HIS A 3 13.74 -58.28 -31.19
N VAL A 4 12.86 -57.47 -31.76
CA VAL A 4 13.00 -56.02 -31.87
C VAL A 4 12.34 -55.42 -30.62
N LEU A 5 13.13 -54.80 -29.74
CA LEU A 5 12.60 -53.97 -28.65
C LEU A 5 12.14 -52.63 -29.24
N PHE A 6 10.84 -52.34 -29.14
CA PHE A 6 10.30 -51.01 -29.35
C PHE A 6 10.47 -50.20 -28.06
N ALA A 7 11.34 -49.19 -28.07
CA ALA A 7 11.38 -48.17 -27.04
C ALA A 7 10.25 -47.17 -27.30
N VAL A 8 9.24 -47.15 -26.43
CA VAL A 8 8.20 -46.12 -26.43
C VAL A 8 8.78 -44.89 -25.75
N LEU A 9 9.07 -43.85 -26.53
CA LEU A 9 9.41 -42.53 -26.00
C LEU A 9 8.12 -41.90 -25.46
N LEU A 10 7.98 -41.83 -24.13
CA LEU A 10 6.92 -41.06 -23.49
C LEU A 10 7.25 -39.58 -23.64
N ALA A 11 6.60 -38.88 -24.56
CA ALA A 11 6.69 -37.44 -24.67
C ALA A 11 5.97 -36.81 -23.46
N LEU A 12 6.76 -36.36 -22.47
CA LEU A 12 6.29 -35.46 -21.43
C LEU A 12 5.85 -34.15 -22.09
N THR A 13 4.55 -33.98 -22.29
CA THR A 13 3.97 -32.69 -22.60
C THR A 13 4.14 -31.82 -21.36
N LEU A 14 5.18 -30.98 -21.35
CA LEU A 14 5.24 -29.81 -20.48
C LEU A 14 3.96 -29.01 -20.75
N GLY A 15 3.00 -29.08 -19.82
CA GLY A 15 1.79 -28.28 -19.90
C GLY A 15 2.21 -26.82 -20.01
N ALA A 16 1.82 -26.16 -21.10
CA ALA A 16 1.99 -24.72 -21.21
C ALA A 16 1.30 -24.10 -20.00
N ALA A 17 2.02 -23.25 -19.25
CA ALA A 17 1.41 -22.46 -18.19
C ALA A 17 0.17 -21.75 -18.79
N PRO A 18 -0.99 -21.76 -18.09
CA PRO A 18 -2.17 -21.09 -18.58
C PRO A 18 -1.82 -19.64 -18.91
N ARG A 19 -2.29 -19.16 -20.07
CA ARG A 19 -2.02 -17.79 -20.52
C ARG A 19 -2.43 -16.81 -19.41
N PRO A 20 -1.67 -15.73 -19.18
CA PRO A 20 -2.06 -14.66 -18.29
C PRO A 20 -3.48 -14.18 -18.62
N ILE A 21 -4.46 -14.48 -17.76
CA ILE A 21 -5.81 -13.93 -17.88
C ILE A 21 -5.77 -12.59 -17.16
N THR A 22 -6.06 -11.51 -17.91
CA THR A 22 -6.23 -10.19 -17.31
C THR A 22 -7.51 -10.19 -16.47
N PRO A 23 -7.45 -9.83 -15.18
CA PRO A 23 -8.64 -9.67 -14.35
C PRO A 23 -9.59 -8.66 -15.00
N LEU A 24 -10.89 -8.99 -15.02
CA LEU A 24 -11.92 -8.11 -15.55
C LEU A 24 -12.61 -7.39 -14.41
N PHE A 25 -12.84 -6.09 -14.56
CA PHE A 25 -13.50 -5.26 -13.56
C PHE A 25 -14.64 -4.46 -14.15
N GLN A 26 -15.74 -4.36 -13.40
CA GLN A 26 -16.73 -3.32 -13.58
C GLN A 26 -16.26 -2.08 -12.82
N LYS A 27 -16.01 -1.01 -13.57
CA LYS A 27 -15.67 0.29 -13.00
C LYS A 27 -16.93 1.06 -12.62
N ILE A 28 -16.97 1.56 -11.40
CA ILE A 28 -18.03 2.40 -10.85
C ILE A 28 -17.42 3.73 -10.43
N PHE A 29 -18.01 4.82 -10.89
CA PHE A 29 -17.66 6.16 -10.42
C PHE A 29 -18.45 6.48 -9.16
N ILE A 30 -17.76 6.82 -8.07
CA ILE A 30 -18.36 7.05 -6.76
C ILE A 30 -18.53 8.53 -6.47
N ASP A 31 -17.47 9.33 -6.66
CA ASP A 31 -17.47 10.74 -6.29
C ASP A 31 -16.51 11.58 -7.15
N HIS A 32 -16.85 12.86 -7.35
CA HIS A 32 -16.01 13.84 -8.03
C HIS A 32 -14.86 14.37 -7.15
N GLY A 33 -14.90 14.10 -5.84
CA GLY A 33 -13.98 14.57 -4.82
C GLY A 33 -12.53 14.24 -5.14
N ALA A 34 -11.64 15.15 -4.71
CA ALA A 34 -10.23 15.14 -5.04
C ALA A 34 -9.36 14.42 -3.98
N SER A 35 -9.97 13.59 -3.12
CA SER A 35 -9.21 12.85 -2.12
C SER A 35 -8.40 11.74 -2.77
N GLU A 36 -7.14 11.60 -2.36
CA GLU A 36 -6.19 10.65 -2.94
C GLU A 36 -6.07 9.37 -2.13
N THR A 37 -6.92 9.20 -1.12
CA THR A 37 -6.85 8.14 -0.12
C THR A 37 -8.18 7.42 -0.02
N ALA A 38 -8.09 6.13 0.32
CA ALA A 38 -9.26 5.31 0.53
C ALA A 38 -8.96 4.17 1.49
N ALA A 39 -9.97 3.75 2.23
CA ALA A 39 -9.96 2.55 3.04
C ALA A 39 -11.31 1.83 2.95
N PHE A 40 -11.31 0.51 3.10
CA PHE A 40 -12.52 -0.28 3.27
C PHE A 40 -12.70 -0.66 4.73
N ALA A 41 -13.91 -0.49 5.25
CA ALA A 41 -14.26 -0.83 6.63
C ALA A 41 -15.78 -0.97 6.79
N ASP A 42 -16.23 -1.84 7.70
CA ASP A 42 -17.62 -1.84 8.14
C ASP A 42 -17.81 -0.70 9.17
N ILE A 43 -18.24 0.48 8.68
CA ILE A 43 -18.32 1.71 9.49
C ILE A 43 -19.60 1.71 10.34
N ASN A 44 -20.67 1.12 9.83
CA ASN A 44 -21.99 1.12 10.44
C ASN A 44 -22.38 -0.20 11.13
N ARG A 45 -21.52 -1.22 11.06
CA ARG A 45 -21.69 -2.57 11.61
C ARG A 45 -22.86 -3.34 10.99
N ASP A 46 -23.11 -3.15 9.71
CA ASP A 46 -24.13 -3.88 8.95
C ASP A 46 -23.60 -5.18 8.28
N GLY A 47 -22.31 -5.47 8.46
CA GLY A 47 -21.64 -6.64 7.92
C GLY A 47 -21.16 -6.48 6.48
N LYS A 48 -21.23 -5.26 5.91
CA LYS A 48 -20.69 -4.93 4.60
C LYS A 48 -19.56 -3.92 4.73
N LEU A 49 -18.58 -4.03 3.85
CA LEU A 49 -17.51 -3.05 3.79
C LEU A 49 -17.99 -1.79 3.08
N ASP A 50 -17.95 -0.69 3.80
CA ASP A 50 -18.11 0.66 3.28
C ASP A 50 -16.77 1.19 2.74
N LEU A 51 -16.82 2.27 1.96
CA LEU A 51 -15.65 2.95 1.42
C LEU A 51 -15.45 4.29 2.13
N VAL A 52 -14.29 4.53 2.72
CA VAL A 52 -13.89 5.83 3.29
C VAL A 52 -13.02 6.56 2.29
N SER A 53 -13.26 7.85 2.05
CA SER A 53 -12.35 8.70 1.27
C SER A 53 -12.63 10.18 1.56
N GLY A 54 -11.57 10.91 1.93
CA GLY A 54 -11.68 12.34 2.20
C GLY A 54 -12.62 12.63 3.37
N ASP A 55 -13.54 13.58 3.20
CA ASP A 55 -14.43 14.06 4.26
C ASP A 55 -15.66 13.16 4.51
N ALA A 56 -15.79 12.06 3.75
CA ALA A 56 -16.96 11.19 3.77
C ALA A 56 -16.60 9.70 3.78
N TRP A 57 -17.57 8.90 4.21
CA TRP A 57 -17.64 7.48 3.88
C TRP A 57 -18.87 7.21 3.00
N TYR A 58 -18.85 6.13 2.24
CA TYR A 58 -19.82 5.78 1.21
C TYR A 58 -20.42 4.44 1.58
N GLN A 59 -21.68 4.48 2.02
CA GLN A 59 -22.37 3.33 2.59
C GLN A 59 -22.68 2.27 1.52
N ALA A 60 -22.22 1.03 1.72
CA ALA A 60 -22.57 -0.08 0.86
C ALA A 60 -24.07 -0.46 0.97
N PRO A 61 -24.68 -1.05 -0.07
CA PRO A 61 -24.13 -1.34 -1.40
C PRO A 61 -24.40 -0.21 -2.43
N ASN A 62 -25.13 0.84 -2.05
CA ASN A 62 -25.52 1.91 -2.97
C ASN A 62 -24.54 3.10 -2.97
N TRP A 63 -23.47 3.00 -2.19
CA TRP A 63 -22.41 3.99 -2.03
C TRP A 63 -22.95 5.37 -1.63
N GLN A 64 -23.95 5.39 -0.74
CA GLN A 64 -24.52 6.64 -0.27
C GLN A 64 -23.48 7.43 0.54
N ARG A 65 -23.15 8.63 0.09
CA ARG A 65 -22.20 9.53 0.76
C ARG A 65 -22.69 9.97 2.15
N ARG A 66 -21.81 9.85 3.14
CA ARG A 66 -22.01 10.20 4.56
C ARG A 66 -20.83 11.05 5.03
N PRO A 67 -20.96 12.39 5.12
CA PRO A 67 -19.92 13.23 5.70
C PRO A 67 -19.64 12.82 7.15
N PHE A 68 -18.38 12.83 7.56
CA PHE A 68 -18.01 12.49 8.94
C PHE A 68 -16.94 13.40 9.56
N ARG A 69 -16.09 14.03 8.75
CA ARG A 69 -15.05 14.96 9.22
C ARG A 69 -14.92 16.18 8.30
N GLU A 70 -14.20 17.19 8.77
CA GLU A 70 -13.81 18.35 7.96
C GLU A 70 -12.31 18.27 7.66
N ILE A 71 -11.93 18.51 6.41
CA ILE A 71 -10.54 18.51 5.94
C ILE A 71 -10.31 19.74 5.10
N GLY A 72 -9.16 20.38 5.29
CA GLY A 72 -8.76 21.54 4.48
C GLY A 72 -8.51 21.17 3.02
N PHE A 73 -8.76 22.12 2.12
CA PHE A 73 -8.29 22.07 0.76
C PHE A 73 -7.25 23.17 0.54
N GLU A 74 -6.00 22.77 0.31
CA GLU A 74 -4.88 23.70 0.14
C GLU A 74 -4.02 23.26 -1.03
N ASN A 75 -3.56 24.22 -1.84
CA ASN A 75 -2.64 23.98 -2.95
C ASN A 75 -3.07 22.82 -3.88
N GLN A 76 -4.37 22.70 -4.17
CA GLN A 76 -4.95 21.64 -5.00
C GLN A 76 -4.96 20.22 -4.38
N TYR A 77 -4.87 20.12 -3.06
CA TYR A 77 -5.01 18.87 -2.31
C TYR A 77 -6.17 18.98 -1.33
N VAL A 78 -6.94 17.90 -1.20
CA VAL A 78 -7.59 17.60 0.09
C VAL A 78 -6.47 17.17 1.02
N ASP A 79 -6.29 17.83 2.16
CA ASP A 79 -5.16 17.62 3.09
C ASP A 79 -5.30 16.35 3.93
N ASN A 80 -5.42 15.21 3.24
CA ASN A 80 -5.47 13.87 3.80
C ASN A 80 -4.70 12.89 2.90
N PHE A 81 -3.62 12.34 3.44
CA PHE A 81 -2.67 11.55 2.67
C PHE A 81 -2.59 10.07 3.10
N SER A 82 -3.33 9.68 4.14
CA SER A 82 -3.68 8.28 4.40
C SER A 82 -5.00 8.20 5.17
N ASP A 83 -5.78 7.15 4.91
CA ASP A 83 -6.91 6.71 5.72
C ASP A 83 -6.62 5.31 6.27
N LEU A 84 -6.63 5.20 7.60
CA LEU A 84 -6.39 3.95 8.33
C LEU A 84 -7.65 3.63 9.14
N ALA A 85 -8.25 2.47 8.88
CA ALA A 85 -9.40 1.99 9.61
C ALA A 85 -8.97 1.07 10.77
N LEU A 86 -9.33 1.43 12.00
CA LEU A 86 -9.00 0.69 13.22
C LEU A 86 -9.95 1.08 14.36
N ASP A 87 -10.16 0.20 15.33
CA ASP A 87 -10.87 0.51 16.58
C ASP A 87 -9.85 1.13 17.56
N VAL A 88 -9.89 2.46 17.73
CA VAL A 88 -8.83 3.17 18.45
C VAL A 88 -8.97 3.03 19.96
N ASP A 89 -10.21 3.04 20.46
CA ASP A 89 -10.51 3.03 21.88
C ASP A 89 -11.17 1.75 22.41
N ASN A 90 -11.17 0.69 21.60
CA ASN A 90 -11.69 -0.64 21.91
C ASN A 90 -13.19 -0.63 22.25
N ASP A 91 -13.96 0.26 21.63
CA ASP A 91 -15.42 0.33 21.81
C ASP A 91 -16.21 -0.53 20.80
N GLY A 92 -15.49 -1.18 19.88
CA GLY A 92 -16.02 -2.08 18.87
C GLY A 92 -16.62 -1.35 17.66
N TRP A 93 -16.38 -0.05 17.49
CA TRP A 93 -16.68 0.70 16.27
C TRP A 93 -15.40 1.06 15.54
N THR A 94 -15.44 0.97 14.21
CA THR A 94 -14.29 1.36 13.40
C THR A 94 -14.15 2.87 13.38
N ASP A 95 -13.00 3.36 13.84
CA ASP A 95 -12.56 4.75 13.73
C ASP A 95 -11.67 4.94 12.49
N ILE A 96 -11.35 6.19 12.17
CA ILE A 96 -10.44 6.53 11.07
C ILE A 96 -9.30 7.38 11.59
N ALA A 97 -8.06 6.94 11.38
CA ALA A 97 -6.86 7.76 11.52
C ALA A 97 -6.38 8.25 10.16
N GLY A 98 -5.77 9.44 10.12
CA GLY A 98 -5.24 10.01 8.89
C GLY A 98 -4.16 11.06 9.14
N CYS A 99 -3.40 11.35 8.09
CA CYS A 99 -2.25 12.24 8.14
C CYS A 99 -2.35 13.38 7.13
N SER A 100 -1.66 14.48 7.43
CA SER A 100 -1.75 15.72 6.65
C SER A 100 -0.37 16.32 6.37
N TRP A 101 -0.25 16.94 5.20
CA TRP A 101 0.95 17.66 4.80
C TRP A 101 0.87 19.12 5.27
N PHE A 102 -0.25 19.80 5.01
CA PHE A 102 -0.38 21.25 5.21
C PHE A 102 -0.74 21.60 6.66
N ALA A 103 -1.67 20.86 7.26
CA ALA A 103 -2.00 20.95 8.68
C ALA A 103 -0.92 20.32 9.59
N ARG A 104 0.03 19.57 9.01
CA ARG A 104 1.22 19.02 9.68
C ARG A 104 0.87 18.19 10.93
N LYS A 105 -0.14 17.33 10.81
CA LYS A 105 -0.64 16.50 11.90
C LYS A 105 -0.96 15.07 11.48
N LEU A 106 -0.84 14.18 12.45
CA LEU A 106 -1.48 12.86 12.48
C LEU A 106 -2.65 12.97 13.48
N ALA A 107 -3.84 12.54 13.09
CA ALA A 107 -5.04 12.61 13.93
C ALA A 107 -5.96 11.42 13.67
N TRP A 108 -6.90 11.19 14.57
CA TRP A 108 -7.98 10.23 14.38
C TRP A 108 -9.33 10.83 14.69
N TRP A 109 -10.37 10.28 14.07
CA TRP A 109 -11.76 10.68 14.23
C TRP A 109 -12.55 9.54 14.82
N LYS A 110 -13.14 9.79 15.99
CA LYS A 110 -13.95 8.81 16.70
C LYS A 110 -15.32 8.63 16.04
N ASN A 111 -15.65 7.39 15.72
CA ASN A 111 -16.98 6.97 15.32
C ASN A 111 -17.95 7.07 16.52
N PRO A 112 -19.06 7.82 16.44
CA PRO A 112 -20.01 7.96 17.55
C PRO A 112 -20.84 6.69 17.79
N GLY A 113 -20.70 5.68 16.93
CA GLY A 113 -21.49 4.46 16.97
C GLY A 113 -22.99 4.76 16.98
N LYS A 114 -23.71 4.15 17.92
CA LYS A 114 -25.18 4.32 18.03
C LYS A 114 -25.61 5.70 18.53
N ALA A 115 -24.73 6.47 19.16
CA ALA A 115 -25.10 7.77 19.73
C ALA A 115 -25.51 8.78 18.64
N ALA A 116 -25.10 8.53 17.38
CA ALA A 116 -25.16 9.47 16.26
C ALA A 116 -24.44 10.80 16.56
N GLY A 117 -24.17 11.61 15.54
CA GLY A 117 -23.53 12.92 15.70
C GLY A 117 -22.19 13.05 14.96
N PRO A 118 -21.51 14.21 15.10
CA PRO A 118 -20.24 14.45 14.43
C PRO A 118 -19.14 13.56 15.00
N TRP A 119 -18.22 13.13 14.15
CA TRP A 119 -17.05 12.39 14.60
C TRP A 119 -16.09 13.34 15.29
N LYS A 120 -15.55 12.93 16.43
CA LYS A 120 -14.66 13.78 17.22
C LYS A 120 -13.22 13.57 16.79
N GLU A 121 -12.56 14.64 16.35
CA GLU A 121 -11.11 14.62 16.08
C GLU A 121 -10.30 14.59 17.39
N THR A 122 -9.24 13.79 17.40
CA THR A 122 -8.17 13.81 18.41
C THR A 122 -6.80 13.79 17.71
N VAL A 123 -5.95 14.75 18.03
CA VAL A 123 -4.59 14.87 17.48
C VAL A 123 -3.65 13.86 18.15
N ILE A 124 -2.86 13.15 17.34
CA ILE A 124 -1.84 12.18 17.74
C ILE A 124 -0.44 12.82 17.72
N GLU A 125 -0.12 13.51 16.64
CA GLU A 125 1.15 14.22 16.44
C GLU A 125 0.89 15.54 15.71
N SER A 126 1.69 16.56 15.98
CA SER A 126 1.63 17.83 15.29
C SER A 126 3.02 18.45 15.10
N GLY A 127 3.16 19.24 14.04
CA GLY A 127 4.33 20.06 13.81
C GLY A 127 5.24 19.58 12.68
N PHE A 128 4.92 18.49 11.99
CA PHE A 128 5.65 18.03 10.79
C PHE A 128 4.69 17.59 9.68
N PRO A 129 5.02 17.86 8.40
CA PRO A 129 4.25 17.35 7.27
C PRO A 129 4.41 15.82 7.18
N ILE A 130 3.31 15.12 6.88
CA ILE A 130 3.29 13.67 6.71
C ILE A 130 2.64 13.36 5.36
N GLU A 131 3.37 12.68 4.47
CA GLU A 131 2.89 12.40 3.11
C GLU A 131 2.23 11.03 2.98
N PHE A 132 2.47 10.10 3.89
CA PHE A 132 1.65 8.91 4.07
C PHE A 132 1.97 8.25 5.40
N CYS A 133 1.08 7.39 5.87
CA CYS A 133 1.32 6.50 7.00
C CYS A 133 0.60 5.16 6.77
N PHE A 134 1.00 4.14 7.52
CA PHE A 134 0.34 2.84 7.46
C PHE A 134 0.37 2.15 8.83
N LEU A 135 -0.49 1.14 8.97
CA LEU A 135 -0.50 0.26 10.13
C LEU A 135 0.57 -0.82 9.98
N VAL A 136 1.31 -1.06 11.06
CA VAL A 136 2.43 -2.01 11.10
C VAL A 136 2.48 -2.68 12.47
N ASP A 137 2.98 -3.91 12.53
CA ASP A 137 3.29 -4.60 13.78
C ASP A 137 4.77 -4.33 14.13
N LEU A 138 5.03 -3.16 14.72
CA LEU A 138 6.39 -2.78 15.12
C LEU A 138 6.78 -3.37 16.46
N ASN A 139 5.79 -3.66 17.31
CA ASN A 139 6.01 -4.21 18.64
C ASN A 139 6.11 -5.75 18.66
N ASN A 140 5.89 -6.41 17.51
CA ASN A 140 5.88 -7.86 17.29
C ASN A 140 4.84 -8.60 18.14
N ASP A 141 3.67 -8.00 18.37
CA ASP A 141 2.53 -8.64 19.08
C ASP A 141 1.62 -9.46 18.17
N GLY A 142 1.94 -9.53 16.88
CA GLY A 142 1.19 -10.24 15.85
C GLY A 142 0.06 -9.42 15.23
N ARG A 143 -0.09 -8.14 15.59
CA ARG A 143 -1.16 -7.28 15.08
C ARG A 143 -0.58 -5.96 14.56
N ALA A 144 -0.87 -5.66 13.29
CA ALA A 144 -0.51 -4.39 12.69
C ALA A 144 -1.45 -3.28 13.19
N LEU A 145 -1.14 -2.70 14.35
CA LEU A 145 -1.91 -1.62 14.98
C LEU A 145 -1.09 -0.36 15.26
N GLU A 146 0.23 -0.43 15.19
CA GLU A 146 1.08 0.77 15.29
C GLU A 146 0.98 1.61 14.02
N ILE A 147 1.07 2.94 14.16
CA ILE A 147 1.13 3.85 13.01
C ILE A 147 2.59 4.23 12.74
N LEU A 148 3.06 3.96 11.52
CA LEU A 148 4.36 4.43 11.02
C LEU A 148 4.16 5.50 9.95
N PRO A 149 4.41 6.78 10.27
CA PRO A 149 4.33 7.88 9.29
C PRO A 149 5.64 8.12 8.54
N GLN A 150 5.51 8.48 7.27
CA GLN A 150 6.55 9.10 6.48
C GLN A 150 6.53 10.62 6.76
N PHE A 151 7.52 11.13 7.49
CA PHE A 151 7.65 12.57 7.68
C PHE A 151 8.32 13.23 6.47
N GLY A 152 7.64 14.19 5.85
CA GLY A 152 8.12 14.96 4.69
C GLY A 152 9.26 15.94 4.99
N ASN A 153 9.80 15.94 6.21
CA ASN A 153 10.89 16.81 6.64
C ASN A 153 12.02 15.97 7.21
N ALA A 154 13.21 16.01 6.60
CA ALA A 154 14.38 15.28 7.06
C ALA A 154 14.83 15.65 8.49
N LYS A 155 14.45 16.84 9.00
CA LYS A 155 14.71 17.25 10.39
C LYS A 155 13.68 16.75 11.40
N ALA A 156 12.59 16.13 10.94
CA ALA A 156 11.62 15.50 11.83
C ALA A 156 12.23 14.23 12.43
N PRO A 157 12.07 13.96 13.73
CA PRO A 157 12.45 12.68 14.29
C PRO A 157 11.65 11.55 13.63
N LEU A 158 12.31 10.44 13.29
CA LEU A 158 11.61 9.25 12.83
C LEU A 158 10.95 8.60 14.04
N LYS A 159 9.63 8.64 14.07
CA LYS A 159 8.78 8.13 15.15
C LYS A 159 7.77 7.12 14.63
N TRP A 160 7.32 6.26 15.53
CA TRP A 160 6.14 5.42 15.37
C TRP A 160 5.23 5.57 16.59
N TYR A 161 3.95 5.22 16.44
CA TYR A 161 2.93 5.47 17.45
C TYR A 161 2.26 4.16 17.86
N GLU A 162 2.44 3.80 19.12
CA GLU A 162 1.78 2.67 19.76
C GLU A 162 0.42 3.08 20.29
N ILE A 163 -0.61 2.29 19.98
CA ILE A 163 -1.97 2.53 20.43
C ILE A 163 -2.31 1.69 21.65
N LYS A 164 -2.92 2.32 22.66
CA LYS A 164 -3.44 1.64 23.85
C LYS A 164 -4.66 2.36 24.42
N ASN A 165 -5.83 1.74 24.30
CA ASN A 165 -7.10 2.20 24.88
C ASN A 165 -7.40 3.69 24.54
N GLY A 166 -7.36 4.05 23.26
CA GLY A 166 -7.68 5.40 22.79
C GLY A 166 -6.55 6.43 22.93
N ALA A 167 -5.39 6.03 23.46
CA ALA A 167 -4.21 6.86 23.60
C ALA A 167 -3.04 6.36 22.74
N PHE A 168 -2.31 7.30 22.15
CA PHE A 168 -1.11 7.01 21.35
C PHE A 168 0.15 7.41 22.10
N THR A 169 1.13 6.52 22.16
CA THR A 169 2.47 6.79 22.70
C THR A 169 3.47 6.84 21.56
N ALA A 170 4.19 7.95 21.45
CA ALA A 170 5.23 8.12 20.43
C ALA A 170 6.55 7.49 20.89
N HIS A 171 7.17 6.71 20.01
CA HIS A 171 8.50 6.12 20.21
C HIS A 171 9.43 6.62 19.09
N THR A 172 10.63 7.05 19.46
CA THR A 172 11.61 7.60 18.50
C THR A 172 12.62 6.54 18.11
N ALA A 173 12.66 6.16 16.83
CA ALA A 173 13.63 5.23 16.28
C ALA A 173 14.91 5.95 15.81
N ALA A 174 14.80 7.19 15.34
CA ALA A 174 15.96 8.00 14.97
C ALA A 174 15.71 9.50 15.20
N PRO A 175 16.76 10.30 15.49
CA PRO A 175 16.60 11.73 15.73
C PRO A 175 16.18 12.53 14.48
N ASN A 176 16.33 11.95 13.29
CA ASN A 176 16.01 12.56 12.01
C ASN A 176 15.39 11.52 11.06
N SER A 177 14.57 12.00 10.12
CA SER A 177 13.97 11.22 9.04
C SER A 177 14.88 11.21 7.82
N PHE A 178 14.69 10.23 6.94
CA PHE A 178 15.68 9.90 5.91
C PHE A 178 15.23 10.22 4.47
N GLY A 179 14.16 11.01 4.31
CA GLY A 179 13.64 11.43 3.01
C GLY A 179 12.24 10.87 2.73
N HIS A 180 11.79 11.04 1.48
CA HIS A 180 10.48 10.59 1.02
C HIS A 180 10.48 9.10 0.74
N GLY A 181 9.72 8.33 1.51
CA GLY A 181 9.70 6.87 1.47
C GLY A 181 9.87 6.25 2.85
N ILE A 182 9.06 5.24 3.16
CA ILE A 182 9.20 4.45 4.39
C ILE A 182 8.53 3.09 4.21
N GLY A 183 9.06 2.09 4.91
CA GLY A 183 8.51 0.74 4.95
C GLY A 183 8.89 0.06 6.25
N ALA A 184 8.43 -1.17 6.43
CA ALA A 184 8.78 -1.98 7.58
C ALA A 184 8.75 -3.47 7.26
N GLY A 185 9.59 -4.24 7.95
CA GLY A 185 9.66 -5.70 7.84
C GLY A 185 11.00 -6.22 8.36
N ASP A 186 11.08 -7.52 8.64
CA ASP A 186 12.32 -8.17 9.09
C ASP A 186 13.32 -8.28 7.93
N ILE A 187 14.39 -7.49 7.97
CA ILE A 187 15.40 -7.43 6.91
C ILE A 187 16.51 -8.45 7.11
N ASN A 188 16.82 -8.78 8.36
CA ASN A 188 18.00 -9.56 8.73
C ASN A 188 17.69 -10.99 9.21
N GLY A 189 16.41 -11.36 9.27
CA GLY A 189 15.91 -12.67 9.64
C GLY A 189 15.89 -12.95 11.15
N ASP A 190 15.93 -11.92 12.00
CA ASP A 190 15.95 -12.08 13.45
C ASP A 190 14.56 -12.10 14.12
N GLY A 191 13.50 -12.00 13.32
CA GLY A 191 12.11 -12.06 13.77
C GLY A 191 11.58 -10.74 14.32
N ARG A 192 12.28 -9.61 14.12
CA ARG A 192 11.85 -8.28 14.54
C ARG A 192 11.57 -7.40 13.33
N THR A 193 10.46 -6.64 13.38
CA THR A 193 10.14 -5.66 12.35
C THR A 193 11.13 -4.49 12.34
N ASP A 194 11.97 -4.40 11.31
CA ASP A 194 12.86 -3.26 11.05
C ASP A 194 12.14 -2.13 10.32
N ILE A 195 12.71 -0.92 10.32
CA ILE A 195 12.18 0.24 9.58
C ILE A 195 13.05 0.52 8.35
N LEU A 196 12.45 0.57 7.16
CA LEU A 196 13.11 0.87 5.90
C LEU A 196 13.00 2.35 5.55
N THR A 197 14.04 2.87 4.91
CA THR A 197 14.11 4.26 4.46
C THR A 197 14.76 4.35 3.08
N PRO A 198 14.72 5.50 2.39
CA PRO A 198 15.41 5.65 1.10
C PRO A 198 16.94 5.63 1.20
N LYS A 199 17.51 5.66 2.42
CA LYS A 199 18.96 5.74 2.69
C LYS A 199 19.52 4.51 3.42
N GLY A 200 18.73 3.45 3.53
CA GLY A 200 19.06 2.27 4.33
C GLY A 200 17.90 1.82 5.21
N TRP A 201 18.22 1.07 6.26
CA TRP A 201 17.24 0.58 7.23
C TRP A 201 17.72 0.79 8.67
N LEU A 202 16.78 0.75 9.61
CA LEU A 202 17.02 0.80 11.04
C LEU A 202 16.72 -0.58 11.62
N GLU A 203 17.76 -1.25 12.13
CA GLU A 203 17.63 -2.54 12.81
C GLU A 203 16.93 -2.33 14.16
N ALA A 204 15.86 -3.08 14.39
CA ALA A 204 15.08 -3.01 15.60
C ALA A 204 15.91 -3.47 16.82
N PRO A 205 15.80 -2.82 17.98
CA PRO A 205 16.26 -3.38 19.25
C PRO A 205 15.31 -4.50 19.72
N ALA A 206 15.69 -5.26 20.76
CA ALA A 206 14.85 -6.35 21.28
C ALA A 206 13.51 -5.84 21.85
N ASP A 207 13.52 -4.64 22.42
CA ASP A 207 12.31 -3.86 22.71
C ASP A 207 12.29 -2.64 21.80
N PRO A 208 11.39 -2.57 20.80
CA PRO A 208 11.34 -1.48 19.81
C PRO A 208 11.02 -0.11 20.43
N ARG A 209 10.55 -0.07 21.68
CA ARG A 209 10.33 1.15 22.48
C ARG A 209 11.65 1.76 22.97
N SER A 210 12.73 0.97 22.95
CA SER A 210 14.08 1.45 23.24
C SER A 210 14.60 2.33 22.10
N PRO A 211 15.32 3.43 22.38
CA PRO A 211 15.88 4.30 21.34
C PRO A 211 17.10 3.69 20.62
N ASN A 212 17.50 2.46 20.94
CA ASN A 212 18.74 1.83 20.49
C ASN A 212 18.63 1.15 19.11
N TRP A 213 17.94 1.79 18.16
CA TRP A 213 17.88 1.32 16.78
C TRP A 213 19.23 1.51 16.08
N ILE A 214 19.67 0.52 15.29
CA ILE A 214 20.98 0.55 14.64
C ILE A 214 20.81 0.89 13.16
N PRO A 215 21.32 2.05 12.68
CA PRO A 215 21.18 2.43 11.28
C PRO A 215 22.19 1.71 10.37
N HIS A 216 21.70 1.11 9.29
CA HIS A 216 22.49 0.48 8.24
C HIS A 216 22.28 1.25 6.92
N LYS A 217 23.31 1.98 6.49
CA LYS A 217 23.26 2.83 5.28
C LYS A 217 23.74 2.06 4.05
N THR A 218 22.92 1.15 3.57
CA THR A 218 23.29 0.16 2.54
C THR A 218 22.77 0.49 1.13
N TRP A 219 22.03 1.59 0.98
CA TRP A 219 21.56 2.09 -0.32
C TRP A 219 21.26 3.59 -0.29
N ASP A 220 21.04 4.18 -1.47
CA ASP A 220 20.51 5.54 -1.66
C ASP A 220 19.58 5.56 -2.88
N LEU A 221 18.27 5.70 -2.65
CA LEU A 221 17.23 5.47 -3.67
C LEU A 221 16.52 6.73 -4.16
N GLY A 222 16.82 7.91 -3.61
CA GLY A 222 16.06 9.13 -3.89
C GLY A 222 14.71 9.18 -3.16
N SER A 223 13.65 9.65 -3.82
CA SER A 223 12.29 9.71 -3.26
C SER A 223 11.49 8.47 -3.65
N THR A 224 11.27 7.57 -2.70
CA THR A 224 10.52 6.32 -2.92
C THR A 224 9.08 6.39 -2.43
N GLY A 225 8.24 5.46 -2.87
CA GLY A 225 6.90 5.25 -2.29
C GLY A 225 6.95 4.43 -1.00
N PHE A 226 5.89 3.65 -0.76
CA PHE A 226 5.92 2.56 0.22
C PHE A 226 7.06 1.58 -0.09
N MET A 227 7.64 0.96 0.94
CA MET A 227 8.66 -0.07 0.76
C MET A 227 8.17 -1.37 1.38
N HIS A 228 8.10 -2.43 0.57
CA HIS A 228 7.60 -3.74 1.00
C HIS A 228 8.75 -4.73 1.13
N VAL A 229 8.69 -5.58 2.15
CA VAL A 229 9.66 -6.65 2.41
C VAL A 229 9.05 -8.00 2.08
N LEU A 230 9.66 -8.73 1.15
CA LEU A 230 9.20 -10.05 0.69
C LEU A 230 10.31 -10.77 -0.09
N ASP A 231 10.38 -12.09 0.00
CA ASP A 231 11.27 -12.91 -0.83
C ASP A 231 10.72 -12.99 -2.27
N LEU A 232 11.34 -12.28 -3.22
CA LEU A 232 10.86 -12.19 -4.60
C LEU A 232 11.47 -13.26 -5.50
N ASN A 233 12.70 -13.67 -5.23
CA ASN A 233 13.43 -14.62 -6.05
C ASN A 233 13.38 -16.06 -5.50
N GLY A 234 12.79 -16.27 -4.31
CA GLY A 234 12.64 -17.57 -3.67
C GLY A 234 13.94 -18.10 -3.05
N ASP A 235 14.90 -17.24 -2.73
CA ASP A 235 16.18 -17.63 -2.14
C ASP A 235 16.20 -17.64 -0.61
N GLY A 236 15.06 -17.30 0.01
CA GLY A 236 14.88 -17.26 1.45
C GLY A 236 15.37 -15.99 2.12
N ARG A 237 15.90 -15.00 1.38
CA ARG A 237 16.26 -13.68 1.92
C ARG A 237 15.18 -12.65 1.57
N PRO A 238 14.79 -11.77 2.51
CA PRO A 238 13.79 -10.75 2.24
C PRO A 238 14.28 -9.65 1.29
N ASP A 239 13.70 -9.56 0.10
CA ASP A 239 13.96 -8.48 -0.85
C ASP A 239 13.11 -7.23 -0.54
N ILE A 240 13.42 -6.11 -1.20
CA ILE A 240 12.69 -4.84 -1.04
C ILE A 240 12.01 -4.46 -2.35
N LEU A 241 10.68 -4.36 -2.38
CA LEU A 241 9.91 -3.83 -3.51
C LEU A 241 9.49 -2.38 -3.25
N THR A 242 9.76 -1.47 -4.20
CA THR A 242 9.35 -0.08 -4.10
C THR A 242 9.24 0.60 -5.48
N SER A 243 9.02 1.91 -5.48
CA SER A 243 8.94 2.77 -6.65
C SER A 243 9.69 4.07 -6.39
N LEU A 244 9.96 4.84 -7.44
CA LEU A 244 10.32 6.25 -7.35
C LEU A 244 9.03 7.08 -7.39
N ALA A 245 8.62 7.63 -6.26
CA ALA A 245 7.35 8.37 -6.15
C ALA A 245 7.38 9.68 -6.94
N HIS A 246 8.55 10.31 -7.09
CA HIS A 246 8.71 11.60 -7.80
C HIS A 246 9.41 11.45 -9.15
N ASP A 247 9.52 10.24 -9.68
CA ASP A 247 10.21 9.95 -10.94
C ASP A 247 9.57 8.74 -11.65
N PHE A 248 10.23 8.23 -12.68
CA PHE A 248 9.92 6.99 -13.37
C PHE A 248 10.62 5.82 -12.69
N GLY A 249 9.86 4.76 -12.37
CA GLY A 249 10.46 3.50 -11.93
C GLY A 249 9.68 2.80 -10.84
N ILE A 250 9.42 1.53 -11.08
CA ILE A 250 9.05 0.50 -10.12
C ILE A 250 10.17 -0.53 -10.18
N PHE A 251 10.70 -0.93 -9.02
CA PHE A 251 11.87 -1.80 -8.96
C PHE A 251 11.90 -2.57 -7.65
N TRP A 252 12.72 -3.62 -7.61
CA TRP A 252 13.07 -4.28 -6.37
C TRP A 252 14.58 -4.33 -6.14
N LEU A 253 14.98 -4.46 -4.89
CA LEU A 253 16.36 -4.64 -4.46
C LEU A 253 16.54 -6.07 -3.96
N GLU A 254 17.43 -6.81 -4.61
CA GLU A 254 17.83 -8.15 -4.21
C GLU A 254 18.75 -8.08 -2.99
N GLN A 255 18.38 -8.81 -1.94
CA GLN A 255 19.15 -8.82 -0.71
C GLN A 255 20.51 -9.53 -0.91
N PRO A 256 21.64 -8.91 -0.51
CA PRO A 256 22.92 -9.60 -0.46
C PRO A 256 22.95 -10.69 0.63
N ALA A 257 24.03 -11.46 0.71
CA ALA A 257 24.17 -12.48 1.76
C ALA A 257 24.21 -11.88 3.19
N ASP A 258 24.67 -10.64 3.34
CA ASP A 258 24.61 -9.87 4.59
C ASP A 258 23.98 -8.50 4.30
N PRO A 259 22.75 -8.22 4.77
CA PRO A 259 22.06 -6.96 4.51
C PRO A 259 22.67 -5.75 5.23
N ARG A 260 23.64 -5.96 6.14
CA ARG A 260 24.32 -4.88 6.89
C ARG A 260 25.50 -4.29 6.13
N THR A 261 26.12 -5.07 5.25
CA THR A 261 27.39 -4.69 4.60
C THR A 261 27.41 -4.94 3.09
N GLY A 262 26.58 -5.85 2.60
CA GLY A 262 26.54 -6.24 1.20
C GLY A 262 25.90 -5.19 0.30
N GLU A 263 26.22 -5.28 -1.00
CA GLU A 263 25.63 -4.44 -2.04
C GLU A 263 24.27 -5.00 -2.47
N TRP A 264 23.23 -4.16 -2.34
CA TRP A 264 21.89 -4.47 -2.80
C TRP A 264 21.78 -4.29 -4.31
N LYS A 265 21.29 -5.31 -5.01
CA LYS A 265 21.21 -5.27 -6.48
C LYS A 265 19.82 -4.85 -6.93
N ARG A 266 19.73 -3.72 -7.65
CA ARG A 266 18.47 -3.22 -8.20
C ARG A 266 18.06 -3.97 -9.46
N HIS A 267 16.77 -4.32 -9.53
CA HIS A 267 16.10 -4.91 -10.69
C HIS A 267 14.89 -4.06 -11.07
N LEU A 268 14.91 -3.50 -12.28
CA LEU A 268 13.81 -2.70 -12.80
C LEU A 268 12.60 -3.59 -13.15
N ILE A 269 11.41 -3.13 -12.79
CA ILE A 269 10.12 -3.74 -13.16
C ILE A 269 9.47 -2.96 -14.29
N ASP A 270 9.32 -1.64 -14.14
CA ASP A 270 8.72 -0.76 -15.15
C ASP A 270 9.14 0.70 -14.92
N ASP A 271 9.56 1.39 -15.97
CA ASP A 271 9.86 2.83 -15.99
C ASP A 271 9.10 3.57 -17.11
N SER A 272 8.08 2.94 -17.70
CA SER A 272 7.34 3.53 -18.82
C SER A 272 6.31 4.59 -18.40
N TRP A 273 6.17 4.85 -17.10
CA TRP A 273 5.30 5.88 -16.52
C TRP A 273 5.81 6.31 -15.14
N SER A 274 5.43 7.52 -14.70
CA SER A 274 5.92 8.14 -13.47
C SER A 274 4.85 8.30 -12.38
N GLN A 275 5.29 8.62 -11.16
CA GLN A 275 4.46 8.93 -9.98
C GLN A 275 3.70 7.75 -9.37
N ALA A 276 4.35 6.60 -9.30
CA ALA A 276 3.84 5.46 -8.53
C ALA A 276 4.00 5.73 -7.02
N HIS A 277 2.99 6.30 -6.37
CA HIS A 277 3.00 6.53 -4.91
C HIS A 277 2.41 5.35 -4.16
N ALA A 278 1.20 4.91 -4.55
CA ALA A 278 0.53 3.75 -3.97
C ALA A 278 1.17 2.45 -4.45
N LEU A 279 1.47 1.54 -3.53
CA LEU A 279 1.97 0.19 -3.83
C LEU A 279 1.21 -0.81 -2.95
N THR A 280 0.28 -1.54 -3.54
CA THR A 280 -0.53 -2.52 -2.81
C THR A 280 -0.21 -3.93 -3.29
N LEU A 281 0.32 -4.76 -2.40
CA LEU A 281 0.55 -6.17 -2.67
C LEU A 281 -0.80 -6.90 -2.65
N THR A 282 -1.15 -7.57 -3.75
CA THR A 282 -2.42 -8.29 -3.87
C THR A 282 -2.40 -9.33 -4.98
N ASP A 283 -3.15 -10.41 -4.78
CA ASP A 283 -3.42 -11.43 -5.79
C ASP A 283 -4.78 -11.19 -6.45
N LEU A 284 -4.80 -10.60 -7.64
CA LEU A 284 -6.03 -10.36 -8.39
C LEU A 284 -6.53 -11.59 -9.18
N ARG A 285 -5.83 -12.73 -9.12
CA ARG A 285 -6.23 -13.99 -9.78
C ARG A 285 -6.87 -15.02 -8.86
N GLY A 286 -6.71 -14.88 -7.54
CA GLY A 286 -7.16 -15.88 -6.57
C GLY A 286 -6.31 -17.16 -6.57
N GLY A 287 -5.07 -17.09 -7.06
CA GLY A 287 -4.11 -18.21 -7.19
C GLY A 287 -2.96 -18.22 -6.17
N LYS A 288 -3.00 -17.37 -5.14
CA LYS A 288 -1.94 -17.10 -4.15
C LYS A 288 -0.68 -16.43 -4.70
N ALA A 289 -0.69 -15.97 -5.95
CA ALA A 289 0.43 -15.24 -6.53
C ALA A 289 0.31 -13.75 -6.19
N THR A 290 1.10 -13.28 -5.23
CA THR A 290 1.14 -11.86 -4.85
C THR A 290 1.68 -11.02 -6.00
N GLY A 291 0.85 -10.16 -6.60
CA GLY A 291 1.27 -9.12 -7.54
C GLY A 291 1.28 -7.74 -6.88
N LEU A 292 1.57 -6.71 -7.67
CA LEU A 292 1.59 -5.32 -7.25
C LEU A 292 0.51 -4.52 -7.98
N LEU A 293 -0.50 -4.05 -7.25
CA LEU A 293 -1.48 -3.07 -7.71
C LEU A 293 -0.96 -1.66 -7.45
N THR A 294 -0.90 -0.84 -8.50
CA THR A 294 -0.41 0.55 -8.43
C THR A 294 -1.03 1.38 -9.55
N GLY A 295 -0.80 2.69 -9.55
CA GLY A 295 -1.25 3.57 -10.62
C GLY A 295 -0.60 4.93 -10.55
N LYS A 296 -0.68 5.66 -11.66
CA LYS A 296 -0.18 7.03 -11.77
C LYS A 296 -1.02 7.96 -10.90
N ARG A 297 -0.39 8.70 -9.99
CA ARG A 297 -1.04 9.80 -9.26
C ARG A 297 -1.31 10.97 -10.22
N TYR A 298 -2.53 11.52 -10.20
CA TYR A 298 -2.89 12.64 -11.07
C TYR A 298 -2.33 13.94 -10.53
N MET A 299 -1.39 14.53 -11.27
CA MET A 299 -0.75 15.79 -10.90
C MET A 299 -0.18 15.76 -9.46
N ALA A 300 0.65 14.76 -9.13
CA ALA A 300 1.10 14.49 -7.76
C ALA A 300 1.67 15.73 -7.07
N HIS A 301 2.49 16.53 -7.78
CA HIS A 301 3.15 17.72 -7.26
C HIS A 301 2.85 18.98 -8.09
N ASN A 302 1.66 19.03 -8.70
CA ASN A 302 1.12 20.18 -9.43
C ASN A 302 2.02 20.67 -10.58
N GLY A 303 2.57 19.72 -11.33
CA GLY A 303 3.34 19.89 -12.57
C GLY A 303 4.84 19.90 -12.36
N LYS A 304 5.33 19.44 -11.21
CA LYS A 304 6.75 19.52 -10.83
C LYS A 304 7.48 18.21 -11.07
N ASP A 305 6.78 17.07 -11.04
CA ASP A 305 7.42 15.79 -11.31
C ASP A 305 7.55 15.52 -12.82
N PRO A 306 8.55 14.73 -13.22
CA PRO A 306 8.64 14.18 -14.57
C PRO A 306 7.36 13.42 -14.96
N GLY A 307 6.92 13.56 -16.20
CA GLY A 307 5.77 12.84 -16.73
C GLY A 307 4.41 13.20 -16.12
N GLU A 308 4.27 14.29 -15.35
CA GLU A 308 2.98 14.66 -14.71
C GLU A 308 1.79 14.77 -15.65
N ARG A 309 2.05 15.20 -16.89
CA ARG A 309 1.02 15.39 -17.92
C ARG A 309 0.78 14.15 -18.79
N ASP A 310 1.49 13.06 -18.54
CA ASP A 310 1.30 11.81 -19.26
C ASP A 310 -0.06 11.18 -18.89
N PRO A 311 -0.62 10.32 -19.76
CA PRO A 311 -1.89 9.66 -19.48
C PRO A 311 -1.90 8.93 -18.14
N LEU A 312 -3.04 9.01 -17.44
CA LEU A 312 -3.27 8.23 -16.23
C LEU A 312 -3.42 6.74 -16.57
N GLY A 313 -3.01 5.90 -15.62
CA GLY A 313 -3.25 4.47 -15.70
C GLY A 313 -3.22 3.80 -14.34
N VAL A 314 -3.96 2.71 -14.22
CA VAL A 314 -3.96 1.78 -13.09
C VAL A 314 -3.54 0.42 -13.60
N TYR A 315 -2.59 -0.19 -12.91
CA TYR A 315 -1.88 -1.37 -13.36
C TYR A 315 -1.80 -2.41 -12.25
N TRP A 316 -1.84 -3.67 -12.64
CA TRP A 316 -1.44 -4.77 -11.78
C TRP A 316 -0.27 -5.50 -12.41
N TYR A 317 0.83 -5.60 -11.67
CA TYR A 317 2.01 -6.36 -12.07
C TYR A 317 1.92 -7.72 -11.43
N GLU A 318 1.61 -8.73 -12.22
CA GLU A 318 1.64 -10.12 -11.78
C GLU A 318 3.09 -10.57 -11.61
N LEU A 319 3.43 -11.07 -10.43
CA LEU A 319 4.69 -11.75 -10.17
C LEU A 319 4.61 -13.19 -10.68
N LEU A 320 5.48 -13.53 -11.62
CA LEU A 320 5.78 -14.92 -11.99
C LEU A 320 7.00 -15.37 -11.18
N PRO A 321 6.82 -16.26 -10.19
CA PRO A 321 7.89 -16.61 -9.25
C PRO A 321 8.97 -17.47 -9.90
N GLY A 322 10.15 -17.44 -9.28
CA GLY A 322 11.32 -18.24 -9.66
C GLY A 322 12.62 -17.51 -9.30
N PRO A 323 13.79 -18.15 -9.48
CA PRO A 323 15.09 -17.57 -9.13
C PRO A 323 15.43 -16.29 -9.91
N ARG A 324 14.65 -15.97 -10.94
CA ARG A 324 14.69 -14.73 -11.71
C ARG A 324 13.25 -14.28 -11.94
N PRO A 325 12.60 -13.67 -10.94
CA PRO A 325 11.18 -13.35 -11.01
C PRO A 325 10.88 -12.49 -12.24
N GLN A 326 9.76 -12.76 -12.90
CA GLN A 326 9.29 -11.97 -14.04
C GLN A 326 8.02 -11.23 -13.64
N TRP A 327 7.81 -10.06 -14.22
CA TRP A 327 6.63 -9.24 -13.95
C TRP A 327 5.82 -9.07 -15.22
N VAL A 328 4.54 -9.45 -15.17
CA VAL A 328 3.59 -9.26 -16.27
C VAL A 328 2.69 -8.08 -15.94
N ARG A 329 2.79 -7.01 -16.72
CA ARG A 329 1.92 -5.84 -16.56
C ARG A 329 0.54 -6.10 -17.15
N HIS A 330 -0.48 -5.96 -16.33
CA HIS A 330 -1.88 -5.86 -16.72
C HIS A 330 -2.34 -4.40 -16.62
N ILE A 331 -2.92 -3.89 -17.71
CA ILE A 331 -3.54 -2.55 -17.73
C ILE A 331 -4.99 -2.72 -17.30
N LEU A 332 -5.35 -2.17 -16.15
CA LEU A 332 -6.72 -2.26 -15.61
C LEU A 332 -7.59 -1.08 -16.06
N ASP A 333 -6.99 0.11 -16.17
CA ASP A 333 -7.61 1.31 -16.73
C ASP A 333 -6.50 2.22 -17.30
N TYR A 334 -6.75 2.90 -18.41
CA TYR A 334 -5.74 3.75 -19.05
C TYR A 334 -6.35 4.90 -19.84
N SER A 335 -5.69 6.06 -19.80
CA SER A 335 -6.06 7.28 -20.50
C SER A 335 -7.49 7.75 -20.19
N THR A 336 -7.97 7.46 -18.98
CA THR A 336 -9.22 7.99 -18.41
C THR A 336 -8.93 8.99 -17.29
N ARG A 337 -9.94 9.30 -16.46
CA ARG A 337 -9.78 10.11 -15.24
C ARG A 337 -9.20 9.33 -14.06
N THR A 338 -9.05 8.01 -14.13
CA THR A 338 -8.65 7.21 -12.96
C THR A 338 -7.14 7.20 -12.77
N GLY A 339 -6.69 7.68 -11.61
CA GLY A 339 -5.31 7.56 -11.15
C GLY A 339 -5.20 6.62 -9.94
N GLY A 340 -3.96 6.36 -9.52
CA GLY A 340 -3.65 5.48 -8.39
C GLY A 340 -3.63 6.16 -7.01
N GLY A 341 -3.72 7.49 -6.95
CA GLY A 341 -3.70 8.25 -5.70
C GLY A 341 -2.51 7.89 -4.79
N MET A 342 -2.79 7.84 -3.48
CA MET A 342 -1.88 7.48 -2.40
C MET A 342 -2.17 6.10 -1.81
N GLN A 343 -3.41 5.59 -1.92
CA GLN A 343 -3.80 4.26 -1.43
C GLN A 343 -4.75 3.57 -2.40
N LEU A 344 -4.56 2.27 -2.61
CA LEU A 344 -5.40 1.42 -3.46
C LEU A 344 -5.91 0.22 -2.65
N PRO A 345 -6.85 0.42 -1.69
CA PRO A 345 -7.29 -0.65 -0.83
C PRO A 345 -7.98 -1.76 -1.63
N VAL A 346 -7.80 -3.00 -1.18
CA VAL A 346 -8.33 -4.20 -1.82
C VAL A 346 -9.14 -5.00 -0.80
N ALA A 347 -10.33 -5.45 -1.17
CA ALA A 347 -11.18 -6.32 -0.38
C ALA A 347 -12.19 -7.06 -1.25
N ASP A 348 -12.77 -8.16 -0.79
CA ASP A 348 -13.95 -8.76 -1.41
C ASP A 348 -15.21 -8.04 -0.90
N LEU A 349 -15.78 -7.13 -1.69
CA LEU A 349 -16.88 -6.25 -1.25
C LEU A 349 -18.25 -6.90 -1.43
N ASN A 350 -18.35 -7.95 -2.24
CA ASN A 350 -19.61 -8.59 -2.60
C ASN A 350 -19.70 -10.06 -2.12
N GLY A 351 -18.65 -10.57 -1.47
CA GLY A 351 -18.59 -11.90 -0.89
C GLY A 351 -18.43 -13.02 -1.93
N ASP A 352 -17.88 -12.74 -3.10
CA ASP A 352 -17.73 -13.72 -4.17
C ASP A 352 -16.35 -14.37 -4.27
N GLY A 353 -15.49 -14.09 -3.28
CA GLY A 353 -14.14 -14.62 -3.15
C GLY A 353 -13.12 -13.98 -4.07
N ARG A 354 -13.48 -12.94 -4.83
CA ARG A 354 -12.55 -12.20 -5.69
C ARG A 354 -12.26 -10.82 -5.13
N PRO A 355 -11.02 -10.33 -5.25
CA PRO A 355 -10.66 -9.01 -4.78
C PRO A 355 -11.25 -7.91 -5.68
N ASP A 356 -11.92 -6.97 -5.06
CA ASP A 356 -12.29 -5.66 -5.58
C ASP A 356 -11.33 -4.60 -5.05
N PHE A 357 -11.26 -3.43 -5.68
CA PHE A 357 -10.41 -2.35 -5.18
C PHE A 357 -10.98 -0.95 -5.44
N ALA A 358 -10.54 0.02 -4.63
CA ALA A 358 -10.82 1.43 -4.87
C ALA A 358 -9.59 2.15 -5.44
N ALA A 359 -9.83 3.12 -6.32
CA ALA A 359 -8.84 4.01 -6.91
C ALA A 359 -9.23 5.47 -6.64
N PRO A 360 -8.82 6.05 -5.50
CA PRO A 360 -8.99 7.46 -5.18
C PRO A 360 -7.96 8.32 -5.93
N GLY A 361 -8.25 9.61 -6.09
CA GLY A 361 -7.33 10.55 -6.68
C GLY A 361 -7.92 11.95 -6.77
N LYS A 362 -7.07 12.94 -7.04
CA LYS A 362 -7.48 14.33 -7.33
C LYS A 362 -8.52 14.45 -8.45
N SER A 363 -8.61 13.43 -9.30
CA SER A 363 -9.51 13.35 -10.44
C SER A 363 -10.83 12.62 -10.17
N GLY A 364 -11.05 12.07 -8.96
CA GLY A 364 -12.28 11.41 -8.54
C GLY A 364 -12.02 10.10 -7.77
N LEU A 365 -13.10 9.55 -7.21
CA LEU A 365 -13.13 8.26 -6.52
C LEU A 365 -13.79 7.20 -7.40
N PHE A 366 -13.06 6.12 -7.67
CA PHE A 366 -13.52 5.02 -8.52
C PHE A 366 -13.45 3.70 -7.76
N LEU A 367 -14.40 2.80 -8.01
CA LEU A 367 -14.44 1.44 -7.48
C LEU A 367 -14.38 0.43 -8.63
N PHE A 368 -13.64 -0.65 -8.46
CA PHE A 368 -13.45 -1.71 -9.44
C PHE A 368 -13.95 -3.03 -8.85
N LEU A 369 -15.11 -3.49 -9.31
CA LEU A 369 -15.71 -4.76 -8.88
C LEU A 369 -15.31 -5.90 -9.82
N SER A 370 -14.67 -6.93 -9.29
CA SER A 370 -14.18 -8.08 -10.04
C SER A 370 -15.31 -8.83 -10.73
N GLN A 371 -15.17 -9.05 -12.03
CA GLN A 371 -16.13 -9.77 -12.86
C GLN A 371 -15.62 -11.18 -13.11
N SER A 372 -16.54 -12.15 -13.12
CA SER A 372 -16.21 -13.48 -13.63
C SER A 372 -15.88 -13.39 -15.12
N PRO A 373 -14.82 -14.07 -15.60
CA PRO A 373 -14.63 -14.25 -17.04
C PRO A 373 -15.91 -14.90 -17.61
N LEU A 374 -16.44 -14.35 -18.70
CA LEU A 374 -17.65 -14.87 -19.35
C LEU A 374 -17.54 -16.40 -19.52
N GLY A 375 -18.41 -17.15 -18.84
CA GLY A 375 -18.52 -18.60 -19.00
C GLY A 375 -17.82 -19.47 -17.94
N VAL A 376 -17.23 -18.91 -16.88
CA VAL A 376 -16.75 -19.71 -15.73
C VAL A 376 -17.80 -19.67 -14.62
N PRO A 377 -18.47 -20.80 -14.30
CA PRO A 377 -19.41 -20.87 -13.18
C PRO A 377 -18.71 -20.58 -11.85
N LYS A 378 -19.46 -20.01 -10.88
CA LYS A 378 -19.00 -19.86 -9.49
C LYS A 378 -18.59 -21.24 -8.93
N PRO A 379 -17.49 -21.33 -8.17
CA PRO A 379 -17.12 -22.55 -7.47
C PRO A 379 -18.21 -23.01 -6.48
#